data_AF-A0A918L0C7-F1
#
_entry.id   AF-A0A918L0C7-F1
#
_cell.length_a   1.000
_cell.length_b   1.000
_cell.length_c   1.000
_cell.angle_alpha   90.00
_cell.angle_beta   90.00
_cell.angle_gamma   90.00
#
_symmetry.space_group_name_H-M   'P 1'
#
loop_
_entity.id
_entity.type
_entity.pdbx_description
1 polymer ?
#
loop_
_entity_poly.entity_id
_entity_poly.type
_entity_poly.pdbx_seq_one_letter_code
_entity_poly.pdbx_strand_id
1 'polypeptide(L)'
;MSELELRFKAKIQRARENFAKATDRLSDSEKTAVIAGLCAAALPNRWPLRIPADCPACQSPSVGSGRDKSGDYGAIWFFPRHLGCRVCGLTLTGQELDLADIKSQTLNEEPDLDPDWEPDFDLM
;
A
#
# COMPACT_ATOMS: atom_id res chain seq x y z
N MET A 1 15.37 -20.61 -3.60
CA MET A 1 14.57 -19.53 -4.22
C MET A 1 13.49 -20.15 -5.07
N SER A 2 12.25 -19.72 -4.90
CA SER A 2 11.10 -20.18 -5.70
C SER A 2 10.99 -19.40 -7.02
N GLU A 3 10.22 -19.94 -7.98
CA GLU A 3 9.91 -19.26 -9.25
C GLU A 3 9.22 -17.91 -9.01
N LEU A 4 8.32 -17.85 -8.02
CA LEU A 4 7.62 -16.63 -7.64
C LEU A 4 8.59 -15.54 -7.18
N GLU A 5 9.57 -15.89 -6.34
CA GLU A 5 10.58 -14.95 -5.84
C GLU A 5 11.45 -14.40 -6.98
N LEU A 6 11.81 -15.25 -7.95
CA LEU A 6 12.58 -14.83 -9.13
C LEU A 6 11.76 -13.84 -9.99
N ARG A 7 10.49 -14.16 -10.26
CA ARG A 7 9.61 -13.26 -11.02
C ARG A 7 9.39 -11.93 -10.30
N PHE A 8 9.19 -11.98 -8.99
CA PHE A 8 9.05 -10.79 -8.15
C PHE A 8 10.31 -9.91 -8.23
N LYS A 9 11.49 -10.47 -8.02
CA LYS A 9 12.76 -9.74 -8.13
C LYS A 9 12.95 -9.11 -9.51
N ALA A 10 12.63 -9.84 -10.58
CA ALA A 10 12.71 -9.32 -11.94
C ALA A 10 11.76 -8.13 -12.18
N LYS A 11 10.53 -8.17 -11.63
CA LYS A 11 9.58 -7.05 -11.68
C LYS A 11 10.12 -5.82 -10.94
N ILE A 12 10.64 -6.01 -9.73
CA ILE A 12 11.23 -4.92 -8.93
C ILE A 12 12.40 -4.29 -9.67
N GLN A 13 13.30 -5.11 -10.22
CA GLN A 13 14.45 -4.63 -10.97
C GLN A 13 14.03 -3.81 -12.20
N ARG A 14 13.08 -4.31 -13.00
CA ARG A 14 12.54 -3.59 -14.16
C ARG A 14 11.90 -2.25 -13.76
N ALA A 15 11.15 -2.23 -12.66
CA ALA A 15 10.54 -1.01 -12.15
C ALA A 15 11.60 0.02 -11.72
N ARG A 16 12.66 -0.42 -11.03
CA ARG A 16 13.80 0.46 -10.67
C ARG A 16 14.47 1.07 -11.89
N GLU A 17 14.72 0.27 -12.92
CA GLU A 17 15.32 0.75 -14.17
C GLU A 17 14.41 1.74 -14.90
N ASN A 18 13.10 1.49 -14.93
CA ASN A 18 12.13 2.42 -15.50
C ASN A 18 12.13 3.76 -14.75
N PHE A 19 12.13 3.72 -13.42
CA PHE A 19 12.19 4.93 -12.60
C PHE A 19 13.49 5.71 -12.85
N ALA A 20 14.63 5.02 -12.85
CA ALA A 20 15.92 5.64 -13.15
C ALA A 20 15.89 6.32 -14.52
N LYS A 21 15.45 5.62 -15.57
CA LYS A 21 15.33 6.19 -16.93
C LYS A 21 14.39 7.40 -16.99
N ALA A 22 13.28 7.37 -16.25
CA ALA A 22 12.31 8.46 -16.23
C ALA A 22 12.80 9.69 -15.46
N THR A 23 13.72 9.51 -14.52
CA THR A 23 14.17 10.57 -13.59
C THR A 23 15.62 11.01 -13.76
N ASP A 24 16.40 10.32 -14.62
CA ASP A 24 17.83 10.56 -14.84
C ASP A 24 18.17 12.01 -15.15
N ARG A 25 17.32 12.68 -15.94
CA ARG A 25 17.53 14.06 -16.40
C ARG A 25 16.85 15.13 -15.54
N LEU A 26 16.17 14.71 -14.48
CA LEU A 26 15.42 15.62 -13.62
C LEU A 26 16.26 16.05 -12.42
N SER A 27 16.16 17.31 -12.05
CA SER A 27 16.57 17.79 -10.74
C SER A 27 15.67 17.23 -9.65
N ASP A 28 16.12 17.29 -8.39
CA ASP A 28 15.35 16.71 -7.28
C ASP A 28 14.02 17.45 -7.02
N SER A 29 13.95 18.75 -7.31
CA SER A 29 12.70 19.52 -7.27
C SER A 29 11.72 19.08 -8.35
N GLU A 30 12.21 18.85 -9.58
CA GLU A 30 11.39 18.33 -10.69
C GLU A 30 10.91 16.92 -10.42
N LYS A 31 11.77 16.04 -9.88
CA LYS A 31 11.37 14.68 -9.46
C LYS A 31 10.24 14.74 -8.45
N THR A 32 10.38 15.59 -7.43
CA THR A 32 9.36 15.74 -6.38
C THR A 32 8.03 16.20 -6.96
N ALA A 33 8.05 17.20 -7.85
CA ALA A 33 6.85 17.71 -8.51
C ALA A 33 6.19 16.66 -9.40
N VAL A 34 6.97 15.91 -10.18
CA VAL A 34 6.45 14.82 -11.04
C VAL A 34 5.86 13.70 -10.20
N ILE A 35 6.52 13.27 -9.12
CA ILE A 35 6.01 12.24 -8.21
C ILE A 35 4.68 12.71 -7.60
N ALA A 36 4.61 13.94 -7.08
CA ALA A 36 3.39 14.49 -6.50
C ALA A 36 2.24 14.50 -7.53
N GLY A 37 2.51 14.95 -8.76
CA GLY A 37 1.51 14.97 -9.83
C GLY A 37 1.02 13.58 -10.23
N LEU A 38 1.93 12.61 -10.36
CA LEU A 38 1.57 11.23 -10.70
C LEU A 38 0.80 10.52 -9.58
N CYS A 39 1.10 10.82 -8.32
CA CYS A 39 0.41 10.25 -7.16
C CYS A 39 -0.98 10.86 -6.93
N ALA A 40 -1.18 12.13 -7.32
CA ALA A 40 -2.49 12.79 -7.24
C ALA A 40 -3.51 12.24 -8.26
N ALA A 41 -3.04 11.60 -9.34
CA ALA A 41 -3.92 11.07 -10.37
C ALA A 41 -4.75 9.87 -9.87
N ALA A 42 -6.06 9.93 -10.08
CA ALA A 42 -6.96 8.83 -9.73
C ALA A 42 -6.57 7.54 -10.48
N LEU A 43 -6.36 6.45 -9.74
CA LEU A 43 -6.10 5.14 -10.34
C LEU A 43 -7.40 4.53 -10.88
N PRO A 44 -7.54 4.22 -12.18
CA PRO A 44 -8.48 3.21 -12.63
C PRO A 44 -8.17 1.90 -11.92
N ASN A 45 -9.07 1.49 -11.03
CA ASN A 45 -8.96 0.21 -10.35
C ASN A 45 -10.33 -0.44 -10.25
N ARG A 46 -10.37 -1.76 -10.46
CA ARG A 46 -11.54 -2.60 -10.24
C ARG A 46 -11.90 -2.74 -8.76
N TRP A 47 -10.98 -2.38 -7.87
CA TRP A 47 -11.14 -2.48 -6.43
C TRP A 47 -11.52 -1.12 -5.83
N PRO A 48 -12.67 -1.03 -5.13
CA PRO A 48 -13.17 0.26 -4.64
C PRO A 48 -12.36 0.78 -3.45
N LEU A 49 -11.86 -0.11 -2.59
CA LEU A 49 -11.14 0.27 -1.40
C LEU A 49 -9.65 0.46 -1.69
N ARG A 50 -9.08 1.53 -1.11
CA ARG A 50 -7.72 1.99 -1.33
C ARG A 50 -7.06 2.31 0.00
N ILE A 51 -5.82 1.87 0.16
CA ILE A 51 -4.97 2.25 1.29
C ILE A 51 -3.67 2.86 0.76
N PRO A 52 -3.09 3.85 1.45
CA PRO A 52 -1.73 4.28 1.20
C PRO A 52 -0.75 3.11 1.34
N ALA A 53 0.25 3.04 0.47
CA ALA A 53 1.34 2.08 0.56
C ALA A 53 2.58 2.64 -0.12
N ASP A 54 3.77 2.20 0.28
CA ASP A 54 5.00 2.60 -0.39
C ASP A 54 5.39 1.62 -1.49
N CYS A 55 5.92 2.15 -2.59
CA CYS A 55 6.39 1.29 -3.67
C CYS A 55 7.71 0.59 -3.26
N PRO A 56 7.79 -0.75 -3.26
CA PRO A 56 9.02 -1.46 -2.89
C PRO A 56 10.18 -1.28 -3.90
N ALA A 57 9.88 -0.78 -5.10
CA ALA A 57 10.88 -0.52 -6.13
C ALA A 57 11.51 0.87 -6.01
N CYS A 58 10.68 1.93 -5.95
CA CYS A 58 11.12 3.33 -6.02
C CYS A 58 10.81 4.17 -4.77
N GLN A 59 10.22 3.57 -3.73
CA GLN A 59 9.85 4.21 -2.45
C GLN A 59 8.91 5.42 -2.58
N SER A 60 8.36 5.66 -3.78
CA SER A 60 7.37 6.70 -3.97
C SER A 60 6.02 6.28 -3.39
N PRO A 61 5.19 7.25 -2.94
CA PRO A 61 3.83 6.97 -2.52
C PRO A 61 3.08 6.21 -3.60
N SER A 62 2.36 5.19 -3.18
CA SER A 62 1.55 4.34 -4.05
C SER A 62 0.27 3.93 -3.34
N VAL A 63 -0.57 3.17 -4.02
CA VAL A 63 -1.87 2.78 -3.49
C VAL A 63 -2.01 1.26 -3.60
N GLY A 64 -2.19 0.64 -2.44
CA GLY A 64 -2.74 -0.70 -2.35
C GLY A 64 -4.24 -0.64 -2.53
N SER A 65 -4.82 -1.58 -3.26
CA SER A 65 -6.28 -1.66 -3.41
C SER A 65 -6.78 -3.07 -3.29
N GLY A 66 -7.98 -3.20 -2.76
CA GLY A 66 -8.47 -4.48 -2.30
C GLY A 66 -9.97 -4.47 -2.00
N ARG A 67 -10.37 -5.45 -1.21
CA ARG A 67 -11.73 -5.55 -0.70
C ARG A 67 -11.69 -5.45 0.80
N ASP A 68 -12.72 -4.84 1.36
CA ASP A 68 -13.08 -5.02 2.75
C ASP A 68 -13.81 -6.37 2.95
N LYS A 69 -13.74 -6.89 4.16
CA LYS A 69 -14.59 -7.96 4.64
C LYS A 69 -14.90 -7.70 6.11
N SER A 70 -16.18 -7.78 6.47
CA SER A 70 -16.59 -7.84 7.87
C SER A 70 -16.05 -9.12 8.50
N GLY A 71 -15.24 -8.97 9.55
CA GLY A 71 -14.83 -10.01 10.47
C GLY A 71 -15.80 -10.15 11.63
N ASP A 72 -15.49 -11.07 12.54
CA ASP A 72 -16.25 -11.25 13.77
C ASP A 72 -16.15 -9.98 14.65
N TYR A 73 -17.15 -9.78 15.51
CA TYR A 73 -17.20 -8.67 16.48
C TYR A 73 -17.07 -7.26 15.87
N GLY A 74 -17.52 -7.07 14.62
CA GLY A 74 -17.57 -5.74 13.99
C GLY A 74 -16.26 -5.28 13.35
N ALA A 75 -15.18 -6.06 13.46
CA ALA A 75 -13.89 -5.73 12.82
C ALA A 75 -14.04 -5.65 11.29
N ILE A 76 -13.56 -4.57 10.67
CA ILE A 76 -13.49 -4.45 9.21
C ILE A 76 -12.06 -4.75 8.77
N TRP A 77 -11.87 -5.76 7.93
CA TRP A 77 -10.56 -6.16 7.42
C TRP A 77 -10.36 -5.71 5.98
N PHE A 78 -9.23 -5.09 5.69
CA PHE A 78 -8.74 -4.84 4.34
C PHE A 78 -7.92 -6.01 3.82
N PHE A 79 -8.30 -6.54 2.66
CA PHE A 79 -7.57 -7.58 1.94
C PHE A 79 -6.97 -7.01 0.64
N PRO A 80 -5.65 -6.75 0.58
CA PRO A 80 -5.01 -6.23 -0.62
C PRO A 80 -5.11 -7.22 -1.78
N ARG A 81 -5.41 -6.71 -2.97
CA ARG A 81 -5.54 -7.50 -4.20
C ARG A 81 -4.65 -6.99 -5.32
N HIS A 82 -4.25 -5.73 -5.25
CA HIS A 82 -3.42 -5.09 -6.26
C HIS A 82 -2.62 -3.96 -5.62
N LEU A 83 -1.37 -3.79 -6.05
CA LEU A 83 -0.62 -2.55 -5.86
C LEU A 83 -0.17 -2.06 -7.23
N GLY A 84 -0.37 -0.77 -7.47
CA GLY A 84 0.08 -0.09 -8.69
C GLY A 84 0.85 1.18 -8.33
N CYS A 85 2.08 1.30 -8.82
CA CYS A 85 2.88 2.52 -8.71
C CYS A 85 2.92 3.25 -10.06
N ARG A 86 2.46 4.51 -10.09
CA ARG A 86 2.49 5.34 -11.30
C ARG A 86 3.86 5.86 -11.66
N VAL A 87 4.73 5.98 -10.67
CA VAL A 87 6.06 6.55 -10.82
C VAL A 87 7.00 5.58 -11.56
N CYS A 88 7.06 4.32 -11.13
CA CYS A 88 7.93 3.31 -11.74
C CYS A 88 7.19 2.27 -12.60
N GLY A 89 5.86 2.30 -12.61
CA GLY A 89 5.02 1.35 -13.34
C GLY A 89 4.92 -0.03 -12.69
N LEU A 90 5.37 -0.21 -11.45
CA LEU A 90 5.30 -1.50 -10.75
C LEU A 90 3.84 -1.91 -10.54
N THR A 91 3.54 -3.16 -10.86
CA THR A 91 2.25 -3.79 -10.58
C THR A 91 2.45 -5.14 -9.87
N LEU A 92 1.84 -5.28 -8.70
CA LEU A 92 1.88 -6.49 -7.88
C LEU A 92 0.46 -7.02 -7.65
N THR A 93 0.34 -8.35 -7.59
CA THR A 93 -0.93 -9.04 -7.36
C THR A 93 -0.71 -10.37 -6.64
N GLY A 94 -1.72 -10.82 -5.88
CA GLY A 94 -1.70 -12.13 -5.23
C GLY A 94 -0.49 -12.27 -4.30
N GLN A 95 0.22 -13.39 -4.39
CA GLN A 95 1.38 -13.71 -3.54
C GLN A 95 2.57 -12.74 -3.70
N GLU A 96 2.59 -11.94 -4.76
CA GLU A 96 3.61 -10.88 -4.91
C GLU A 96 3.40 -9.72 -3.92
N LEU A 97 2.18 -9.54 -3.42
CA LEU A 97 1.87 -8.55 -2.38
C LEU A 97 2.42 -9.01 -1.04
N ASP A 98 2.31 -10.30 -0.73
CA ASP A 98 2.88 -10.89 0.49
C ASP A 98 4.41 -10.75 0.51
N LEU A 99 5.07 -10.95 -0.64
CA LEU A 99 6.52 -10.74 -0.80
C LEU A 99 6.94 -9.27 -0.65
N ALA A 100 6.02 -8.34 -0.88
CA ALA A 100 6.23 -6.91 -0.69
C ALA A 100 5.76 -6.41 0.68
N ASP A 101 5.41 -7.32 1.59
CA ASP A 101 4.87 -7.05 2.93
C ASP A 101 3.55 -6.25 2.95
N ILE A 102 2.82 -6.27 1.84
CA ILE A 102 1.50 -5.63 1.72
C ILE A 102 0.45 -6.66 2.13
N LYS A 103 0.19 -6.70 3.44
CA LYS A 103 -0.68 -7.70 4.07
C LYS A 103 -2.06 -7.16 4.36
N SER A 104 -2.94 -8.08 4.77
CA SER A 104 -4.27 -7.71 5.23
C SER A 104 -4.16 -7.02 6.59
N GLN A 105 -4.97 -5.98 6.81
CA GLN A 105 -4.95 -5.19 8.04
C GLN A 105 -6.38 -4.84 8.47
N THR A 106 -6.59 -4.58 9.76
CA THR A 106 -7.85 -4.03 10.24
C THR A 106 -7.97 -2.56 9.83
N LEU A 107 -9.18 -2.13 9.48
CA LEU A 107 -9.51 -0.73 9.20
C LEU A 107 -10.14 -0.03 10.40
N ASN A 108 -10.62 -0.81 11.37
CA ASN A 108 -11.05 -0.31 12.65
C ASN A 108 -9.82 -0.26 13.55
N GLU A 109 -9.27 0.92 13.76
CA GLU A 109 -8.48 1.22 14.94
C GLU A 109 -9.49 1.50 16.06
N GLU A 110 -9.98 0.46 16.74
CA GLU A 110 -10.50 0.72 18.08
C GLU A 110 -9.27 0.99 18.94
N PRO A 111 -9.14 2.15 19.59
CA PRO A 111 -8.18 2.27 20.66
C PRO A 111 -8.53 1.15 21.65
N ASP A 112 -7.55 0.39 22.10
CA ASP A 112 -7.70 -0.57 23.19
C ASP A 112 -8.36 0.18 24.36
N LEU A 113 -9.68 0.10 24.47
CA LEU A 113 -10.41 0.58 25.62
C LEU A 113 -9.96 -0.36 26.74
N ASP A 114 -9.14 0.19 27.63
CA ASP A 114 -8.61 -0.50 28.78
C ASP A 114 -9.75 -1.29 29.46
N PRO A 115 -9.68 -2.63 29.49
CA PRO A 115 -10.74 -3.45 30.07
C PRO A 115 -10.93 -3.19 31.57
N ASP A 116 -10.00 -2.47 32.21
CA ASP A 116 -10.08 -2.00 33.59
C ASP A 116 -10.76 -0.62 33.74
N TRP A 117 -11.44 -0.11 32.69
CA TRP A 117 -12.27 1.09 32.82
C TRP A 117 -13.52 0.79 33.67
N GLU A 118 -13.42 1.01 34.97
CA GLU A 118 -14.58 1.13 35.86
C GLU A 118 -15.02 2.61 35.91
N PRO A 119 -16.30 2.93 35.69
CA PRO A 119 -16.81 4.28 35.96
C PRO A 119 -16.63 4.61 37.46
N ASP A 120 -15.87 5.65 37.78
CA ASP A 120 -15.80 6.23 39.12
C ASP A 120 -17.19 6.76 39.51
N PHE A 121 -18.01 5.92 40.15
CA PHE A 121 -19.29 6.30 40.74
C PHE A 121 -19.14 6.92 42.14
N ASP A 122 -17.93 7.31 42.56
CA ASP A 122 -17.63 7.88 43.88
C ASP A 122 -17.97 9.39 44.03
N LEU A 123 -18.93 9.88 43.24
CA LEU A 123 -19.52 11.22 43.40
C LEU A 123 -21.06 11.12 43.48
N MET A 124 -21.56 10.42 44.51
CA MET A 124 -22.92 10.63 45.05
C MET A 124 -22.91 10.66 46.57
#